data_AF-A0A1D9NYI8-F1
#
_entry.id   AF-A0A1D9NYI8-F1
#
_cell.length_a   1.000
_cell.length_b   1.000
_cell.length_c   1.000
_cell.angle_alpha   90.00
_cell.angle_beta   90.00
_cell.angle_gamma   90.00
#
_symmetry.space_group_name_H-M   'P 1'
#
loop_
_entity.id
_entity.type
_entity.pdbx_description
1 polymer ?
#
loop_
_entity_poly.entity_id
_entity_poly.type
_entity_poly.pdbx_seq_one_letter_code
_entity_poly.pdbx_strand_id
1 'polypeptide(L)'
;MKIIEKILYVLAALLALVFLFMLLCMVNPQVHEKVSELVDKVTEKDAQKTSVPEDSANYTFSIPEATEQEETKQYTRPEQKTYEEYVEKWTGDGIDDEYRNNDTYDDFVTAFTEGFIEGLTGDEEYDEDELRKAYEESNESRADYQIPETEVKIVENEEEATEVVKDTDVGETGENEEFDPLFYPYYNILNSKGKRLYKQIYANAVALNESFLPVEDATGSEWDTAMFSVIYDHPELFWVDNTIYTQYDYNGKIIKLHFYYYDEIPDIPAAQRKFEAKAQEMIAGAKDLETDFEKEKYIHDLLGNKLTYDWAELNQSAYSAIVYDKTVCAGYSKGFQYLMQQLEIPTYTCVGWGGFGILFGGMHGWNIIKLEADYYNVDCTWDDDEPISYEYFNLCDDDNYMHTRMFNSIYLPPCNGSKYSGLVKRTMSDYGLGEDDVIDNMEDYYAYCKDKALNESSVYDENSYECDFGVVISKELYTQWKKEYESGDFYDEYLNDVIATLGESKKYNFFMPIGLVLCEEEELDDGSYLITHSIYMGYVGTN
;
A
#
# COMPACT_ATOMS: atom_id res chain seq x y z
N MET A 1 11.50 -11.93 30.17
CA MET A 1 12.70 -11.41 30.91
C MET A 1 13.94 -12.32 30.84
N LYS A 2 13.95 -13.58 31.32
CA LYS A 2 15.19 -14.41 31.34
C LYS A 2 15.69 -14.92 29.97
N ILE A 3 14.88 -14.81 28.91
CA ILE A 3 15.22 -15.22 27.53
C ILE A 3 15.87 -14.04 26.79
N ILE A 4 15.27 -12.85 26.89
CA ILE A 4 15.83 -11.57 26.40
C ILE A 4 17.22 -11.32 26.98
N GLU A 5 17.43 -11.57 28.28
CA GLU A 5 18.74 -11.46 28.93
C GLU A 5 19.79 -12.36 28.27
N LYS A 6 19.40 -13.59 27.85
CA LYS A 6 20.30 -14.54 27.19
C LYS A 6 20.58 -14.18 25.73
N ILE A 7 19.58 -13.68 24.99
CA ILE A 7 19.76 -13.19 23.62
C ILE A 7 20.70 -11.97 23.60
N LEU A 8 20.53 -11.06 24.58
CA LEU A 8 21.44 -9.93 24.76
C LEU A 8 22.87 -10.37 25.11
N TYR A 9 23.05 -11.43 25.92
CA TYR A 9 24.38 -11.99 26.16
C TYR A 9 25.00 -12.64 24.92
N VAL A 10 24.20 -13.26 24.04
CA VAL A 10 24.68 -13.84 22.77
C VAL A 10 25.07 -12.75 21.77
N LEU A 11 24.24 -11.72 21.62
CA LEU A 11 24.55 -10.56 20.77
C LEU A 11 25.77 -9.80 21.30
N ALA A 12 25.86 -9.57 22.61
CA ALA A 12 27.05 -8.95 23.21
C ALA A 12 28.32 -9.81 23.04
N ALA A 13 28.20 -11.15 23.07
CA ALA A 13 29.33 -12.04 22.81
C ALA A 13 29.76 -12.03 21.34
N LEU A 14 28.82 -11.95 20.40
CA LEU A 14 29.10 -11.78 18.97
C LEU A 14 29.76 -10.43 18.69
N LEU A 15 29.24 -9.35 19.26
CA LEU A 15 29.84 -8.02 19.14
C LEU A 15 31.26 -8.01 19.72
N ALA A 16 31.45 -8.61 20.89
CA ALA A 16 32.77 -8.75 21.51
C ALA A 16 33.74 -9.56 20.63
N LEU A 17 33.27 -10.60 19.93
CA LEU A 17 34.08 -11.37 18.98
C LEU A 17 34.46 -10.54 17.74
N VAL A 18 33.56 -9.71 17.23
CA VAL A 18 33.82 -8.79 16.12
C VAL A 18 34.85 -7.74 16.53
N PHE A 19 34.71 -7.14 17.71
CA PHE A 19 35.72 -6.21 18.27
C PHE A 19 37.06 -6.90 18.53
N LEU A 20 37.06 -8.13 19.05
CA LEU A 20 38.28 -8.90 19.26
C LEU A 20 38.96 -9.21 17.92
N PHE A 21 38.18 -9.51 16.88
CA PHE A 21 38.68 -9.75 15.52
C PHE A 21 39.27 -8.48 14.89
N MET A 22 38.60 -7.32 15.03
CA MET A 22 39.14 -6.03 14.59
C MET A 22 40.43 -5.66 15.33
N LEU A 23 40.50 -5.89 16.64
CA LEU A 23 41.74 -5.75 17.42
C LEU A 23 42.82 -6.73 16.96
N LEU A 24 42.46 -7.96 16.61
CA LEU A 24 43.40 -8.96 16.10
C LEU A 24 43.95 -8.57 14.72
N CYS A 25 43.11 -7.96 13.87
CA CYS A 25 43.52 -7.35 12.60
C CYS A 25 44.43 -6.12 12.82
N MET A 26 44.16 -5.29 13.82
CA MET A 26 45.00 -4.13 14.16
C MET A 26 46.37 -4.53 14.75
N VAL A 27 46.42 -5.60 15.55
CA VAL A 27 47.64 -6.04 16.25
C VAL A 27 48.46 -7.02 15.40
N ASN A 28 47.87 -7.66 14.39
CA ASN A 28 48.54 -8.58 13.49
C ASN A 28 48.47 -8.11 12.01
N PRO A 29 49.46 -7.33 11.56
CA PRO A 29 49.50 -6.77 10.20
C PRO A 29 49.41 -7.82 9.08
N GLN A 30 49.84 -9.06 9.33
CA GLN A 30 49.78 -10.14 8.34
C GLN A 30 48.36 -10.67 8.07
N VAL A 31 47.43 -10.46 9.01
CA VAL A 31 46.01 -10.82 8.84
C VAL A 31 45.29 -9.71 8.08
N HIS A 32 45.55 -8.45 8.44
CA HIS A 32 45.04 -7.28 7.73
C HIS A 32 45.44 -7.28 6.24
N GLU A 33 46.71 -7.56 5.94
CA GLU A 33 47.24 -7.59 4.57
C GLU A 33 46.57 -8.68 3.71
N LYS A 34 46.28 -9.85 4.29
CA LYS A 34 45.58 -10.95 3.59
C LYS A 34 44.10 -10.66 3.33
N VAL A 35 43.43 -9.93 4.22
CA VAL A 35 42.03 -9.54 4.05
C VAL A 35 41.92 -8.43 3.00
N SER A 36 42.84 -7.45 3.02
CA SER A 36 42.93 -6.42 1.98
C SER A 36 43.20 -7.01 0.59
N GLU A 37 44.15 -7.94 0.45
CA GLU A 37 44.43 -8.62 -0.82
C GLU A 37 43.23 -9.43 -1.36
N LEU A 38 42.34 -9.90 -0.48
CA LEU A 38 41.14 -10.62 -0.89
C LEU A 38 40.08 -9.66 -1.44
N VAL A 39 39.93 -8.49 -0.81
CA VAL A 39 39.00 -7.43 -1.21
C VAL A 39 39.46 -6.81 -2.53
N ASP A 40 40.76 -6.51 -2.68
CA ASP A 40 41.33 -5.91 -3.89
C ASP A 40 41.20 -6.83 -5.13
N LYS A 41 41.23 -8.16 -4.94
CA LYS A 41 41.01 -9.14 -6.03
C LYS A 41 39.56 -9.23 -6.49
N VAL A 42 38.61 -8.84 -5.64
CA VAL A 42 37.18 -8.82 -5.99
C VAL A 42 36.87 -7.54 -6.77
N THR A 43 37.45 -6.40 -6.37
CA THR A 43 37.24 -5.10 -7.03
C THR A 43 37.98 -4.91 -8.36
N GLU A 44 39.14 -5.53 -8.59
CA GLU A 44 39.83 -5.46 -9.91
C GLU A 44 39.10 -6.22 -11.05
N LYS A 45 38.17 -7.13 -10.73
CA LYS A 45 37.41 -7.90 -11.74
C LYS A 45 36.26 -7.10 -12.39
N ASP A 46 35.81 -6.02 -11.75
CA ASP A 46 34.71 -5.17 -12.23
C ASP A 46 35.17 -3.91 -12.98
N ALA A 47 36.41 -3.45 -12.77
CA ALA A 47 36.89 -2.19 -13.35
C ALA A 47 37.43 -2.27 -14.80
N GLN A 48 37.49 -3.45 -15.43
CA GLN A 48 37.92 -3.59 -16.84
C GLN A 48 36.77 -3.60 -17.87
N LYS A 49 35.54 -3.24 -17.46
CA LYS A 49 34.33 -3.24 -18.31
C LYS A 49 33.79 -1.85 -18.68
N THR A 50 34.63 -0.81 -18.83
CA THR A 50 34.17 0.45 -19.47
C THR A 50 35.30 1.16 -20.22
N SER A 51 35.41 0.93 -21.54
CA SER A 51 35.91 1.93 -22.48
C SER A 51 35.35 1.65 -23.88
N VAL A 52 34.72 2.66 -24.48
CA VAL A 52 34.09 2.60 -25.82
C VAL A 52 35.07 3.13 -26.87
N PRO A 53 35.14 2.50 -28.06
CA PRO A 53 35.46 3.24 -29.27
C PRO A 53 34.45 3.04 -30.41
N GLU A 54 34.39 4.06 -31.26
CA GLU A 54 33.48 4.30 -32.39
C GLU A 54 33.58 3.30 -33.56
N ASP A 55 32.45 3.20 -34.27
CA ASP A 55 32.27 3.05 -35.72
C ASP A 55 31.99 1.66 -36.37
N SER A 56 30.85 1.64 -37.07
CA SER A 56 30.45 0.85 -38.26
C SER A 56 29.97 -0.62 -38.16
N ALA A 57 28.69 -0.76 -38.58
CA ALA A 57 28.15 -1.71 -39.56
C ALA A 57 28.12 -3.25 -39.32
N ASN A 58 26.86 -3.75 -39.30
CA ASN A 58 26.33 -4.96 -39.94
C ASN A 58 26.66 -6.38 -39.43
N TYR A 59 25.54 -7.13 -39.28
CA TYR A 59 25.31 -8.56 -39.56
C TYR A 59 25.46 -9.64 -38.44
N THR A 60 24.29 -9.98 -37.88
CA THR A 60 23.65 -11.30 -37.63
C THR A 60 24.41 -12.53 -37.08
N PHE A 61 23.84 -13.00 -35.96
CA PHE A 61 23.32 -14.35 -35.62
C PHE A 61 24.29 -15.54 -35.41
N SER A 62 24.38 -16.00 -34.15
CA SER A 62 24.01 -17.34 -33.64
C SER A 62 24.81 -17.68 -32.37
N ILE A 63 24.13 -18.02 -31.28
CA ILE A 63 24.73 -18.64 -30.09
C ILE A 63 24.28 -20.10 -30.05
N PRO A 64 25.20 -21.09 -29.96
CA PRO A 64 24.89 -22.42 -29.44
C PRO A 64 25.24 -22.54 -27.95
N GLU A 65 24.34 -23.21 -27.22
CA GLU A 65 24.31 -23.49 -25.77
C GLU A 65 25.52 -24.26 -25.21
N ALA A 66 25.74 -24.09 -23.89
CA ALA A 66 26.06 -25.13 -22.87
C ALA A 66 26.39 -24.41 -21.54
N THR A 67 25.46 -24.27 -20.59
CA THR A 67 25.07 -25.20 -19.49
C THR A 67 25.91 -25.08 -18.21
N GLU A 68 25.17 -24.76 -17.13
CA GLU A 68 25.33 -25.13 -15.70
C GLU A 68 26.56 -24.60 -14.93
N GLN A 69 26.48 -24.14 -13.68
CA GLN A 69 25.42 -23.87 -12.69
C GLN A 69 26.16 -23.24 -11.50
N GLU A 70 25.73 -22.10 -10.99
CA GLU A 70 25.92 -21.69 -9.58
C GLU A 70 24.84 -20.64 -9.27
N GLU A 71 23.81 -21.08 -8.54
CA GLU A 71 22.61 -20.31 -8.20
C GLU A 71 22.94 -19.19 -7.20
N THR A 72 23.02 -17.97 -7.70
CA THR A 72 22.63 -16.79 -6.95
C THR A 72 21.19 -16.50 -7.35
N LYS A 73 20.22 -16.68 -6.43
CA LYS A 73 18.84 -16.26 -6.66
C LYS A 73 18.80 -14.73 -6.65
N GLN A 74 19.09 -14.14 -7.81
CA GLN A 74 18.77 -12.77 -8.13
C GLN A 74 17.26 -12.73 -8.39
N TYR A 75 16.50 -12.13 -7.47
CA TYR A 75 15.08 -11.90 -7.71
C TYR A 75 14.94 -11.03 -8.96
N THR A 76 14.31 -11.57 -9.99
CA THR A 76 13.95 -10.85 -11.22
C THR A 76 12.45 -10.66 -11.19
N ARG A 77 11.99 -9.40 -11.15
CA ARG A 77 10.58 -9.02 -11.30
C ARG A 77 10.05 -9.71 -12.57
N PRO A 78 8.89 -10.39 -12.55
CA PRO A 78 8.32 -10.93 -13.77
C PRO A 78 8.15 -9.81 -14.79
N GLU A 79 8.51 -10.06 -16.06
CA GLU A 79 8.31 -9.06 -17.12
C GLU A 79 6.83 -8.65 -17.19
N GLN A 80 6.58 -7.35 -16.96
CA GLN A 80 5.28 -6.73 -17.22
C GLN A 80 5.05 -6.74 -18.74
N LYS A 81 4.04 -7.48 -19.18
CA LYS A 81 3.63 -7.54 -20.59
C LYS A 81 2.92 -6.25 -20.99
N THR A 82 3.10 -5.82 -22.23
CA THR A 82 2.44 -4.65 -22.81
C THR A 82 0.95 -4.91 -23.08
N TYR A 83 0.13 -3.85 -23.17
CA TYR A 83 -1.30 -3.96 -23.48
C TYR A 83 -1.54 -4.68 -24.83
N GLU A 84 -0.74 -4.43 -25.86
CA GLU A 84 -0.84 -5.16 -27.14
C GLU A 84 -0.52 -6.66 -27.02
N GLU A 85 0.40 -7.07 -26.15
CA GLU A 85 0.75 -8.48 -25.92
C GLU A 85 -0.33 -9.25 -25.13
N TYR A 86 -1.17 -8.55 -24.37
CA TYR A 86 -2.38 -9.10 -23.76
C TYR A 86 -3.51 -9.28 -24.78
N VAL A 87 -3.64 -8.37 -25.74
CA VAL A 87 -4.69 -8.38 -26.77
C VAL A 87 -4.41 -9.39 -27.90
N GLU A 88 -3.14 -9.65 -28.26
CA GLU A 88 -2.79 -10.60 -29.33
C GLU A 88 -2.97 -12.08 -28.94
N LYS A 89 -2.96 -12.41 -27.64
CA LYS A 89 -3.28 -13.76 -27.12
C LYS A 89 -4.77 -13.96 -26.79
N TRP A 90 -5.59 -12.95 -27.01
CA TRP A 90 -6.99 -12.91 -26.63
C TRP A 90 -7.86 -13.66 -27.65
N THR A 91 -8.21 -14.92 -27.38
CA THR A 91 -9.10 -15.73 -28.24
C THR A 91 -10.59 -15.52 -27.98
N GLY A 92 -10.98 -14.46 -27.25
CA GLY A 92 -12.39 -14.13 -27.02
C GLY A 92 -13.10 -15.00 -25.97
N ASP A 93 -12.37 -15.83 -25.25
CA ASP A 93 -12.83 -16.52 -24.05
C ASP A 93 -12.13 -15.84 -22.86
N GLY A 94 -12.89 -15.16 -21.98
CA GLY A 94 -12.33 -14.41 -20.85
C GLY A 94 -11.60 -15.30 -19.84
N ILE A 95 -10.70 -14.69 -19.04
CA ILE A 95 -9.75 -15.28 -18.06
C ILE A 95 -9.37 -16.74 -18.36
N ASP A 96 -8.19 -16.90 -18.98
CA ASP A 96 -7.56 -18.17 -19.31
C ASP A 96 -7.56 -19.14 -18.10
N ASP A 97 -8.08 -20.36 -18.31
CA ASP A 97 -8.08 -21.45 -17.33
C ASP A 97 -6.64 -21.81 -16.88
N GLU A 98 -5.63 -21.46 -17.68
CA GLU A 98 -4.20 -21.64 -17.34
C GLU A 98 -3.76 -20.73 -16.18
N TYR A 99 -4.46 -19.61 -15.92
CA TYR A 99 -4.13 -18.68 -14.81
C TYR A 99 -4.90 -18.96 -13.51
N ARG A 100 -6.05 -19.65 -13.57
CA ARG A 100 -6.77 -20.15 -12.37
C ARG A 100 -5.98 -21.22 -11.61
N ASN A 101 -5.09 -21.92 -12.30
CA ASN A 101 -4.15 -22.89 -11.74
C ASN A 101 -2.71 -22.39 -11.93
N ASN A 102 -2.49 -21.08 -11.77
CA ASN A 102 -1.14 -20.58 -11.80
C ASN A 102 -0.44 -21.04 -10.52
N ASP A 103 0.34 -22.12 -10.65
CA ASP A 103 1.21 -22.61 -9.59
C ASP A 103 2.04 -21.46 -9.00
N THR A 104 2.38 -20.39 -9.74
CA THR A 104 3.10 -19.22 -9.17
C THR A 104 2.27 -18.30 -8.27
N TYR A 105 0.93 -18.30 -8.31
CA TYR A 105 0.07 -17.54 -7.38
C TYR A 105 -0.15 -18.31 -6.09
N ASP A 106 -0.49 -19.61 -6.20
CA ASP A 106 -0.52 -20.49 -5.03
C ASP A 106 0.88 -20.66 -4.44
N ASP A 107 1.95 -20.74 -5.24
CA ASP A 107 3.35 -20.67 -4.78
C ASP A 107 3.74 -19.28 -4.28
N PHE A 108 3.13 -18.17 -4.74
CA PHE A 108 3.38 -16.85 -4.17
C PHE A 108 2.75 -16.77 -2.78
N VAL A 109 1.46 -17.09 -2.66
CA VAL A 109 0.77 -17.14 -1.37
C VAL A 109 1.43 -18.19 -0.47
N THR A 110 1.79 -19.36 -0.98
CA THR A 110 2.43 -20.44 -0.21
C THR A 110 3.88 -20.12 0.11
N ALA A 111 4.72 -19.58 -0.79
CA ALA A 111 6.09 -19.15 -0.43
C ALA A 111 6.08 -17.91 0.48
N PHE A 112 5.11 -17.01 0.34
CA PHE A 112 4.90 -15.86 1.22
C PHE A 112 4.43 -16.32 2.61
N THR A 113 3.56 -17.34 2.69
CA THR A 113 3.00 -17.85 3.96
C THR A 113 3.88 -18.93 4.63
N GLU A 114 4.55 -19.79 3.86
CA GLU A 114 5.50 -20.82 4.35
C GLU A 114 6.86 -20.22 4.69
N GLY A 115 7.36 -19.24 3.93
CA GLY A 115 8.55 -18.47 4.30
C GLY A 115 8.32 -17.60 5.55
N PHE A 116 7.07 -17.19 5.78
CA PHE A 116 6.61 -16.53 7.00
C PHE A 116 6.55 -17.49 8.20
N ILE A 117 6.01 -18.70 8.04
CA ILE A 117 6.00 -19.71 9.11
C ILE A 117 7.42 -20.19 9.43
N GLU A 118 8.27 -20.55 8.46
CA GLU A 118 9.66 -20.96 8.75
C GLU A 118 10.52 -19.83 9.34
N GLY A 119 10.22 -18.56 9.00
CA GLY A 119 10.88 -17.38 9.56
C GLY A 119 10.42 -17.00 10.98
N LEU A 120 9.16 -17.29 11.33
CA LEU A 120 8.58 -17.08 12.67
C LEU A 120 8.75 -18.29 13.60
N THR A 121 8.73 -19.52 13.08
CA THR A 121 8.83 -20.74 13.90
C THR A 121 10.27 -21.23 14.06
N GLY A 122 11.21 -20.31 14.28
CA GLY A 122 12.51 -20.67 14.85
C GLY A 122 12.34 -21.19 16.29
N ASP A 123 11.70 -22.36 16.47
CA ASP A 123 11.48 -23.12 17.71
C ASP A 123 11.12 -22.32 18.99
N GLU A 124 10.60 -21.09 18.89
CA GLU A 124 10.10 -20.32 20.03
C GLU A 124 8.64 -19.85 19.79
N GLU A 125 7.80 -20.13 20.77
CA GLU A 125 6.37 -19.82 20.81
C GLU A 125 6.22 -18.33 21.17
N TYR A 126 5.76 -17.50 20.22
CA TYR A 126 5.54 -16.06 20.40
C TYR A 126 4.15 -15.79 21.00
N ASP A 127 4.06 -14.74 21.82
CA ASP A 127 2.81 -14.32 22.47
C ASP A 127 1.96 -13.51 21.48
N GLU A 128 0.77 -14.02 21.13
CA GLU A 128 -0.18 -13.37 20.22
C GLU A 128 -0.56 -11.95 20.67
N ASP A 129 -0.50 -11.66 21.98
CA ASP A 129 -0.79 -10.32 22.51
C ASP A 129 0.36 -9.31 22.28
N GLU A 130 1.62 -9.75 22.12
CA GLU A 130 2.76 -8.86 21.77
C GLU A 130 2.77 -8.51 20.28
N LEU A 131 2.45 -9.47 19.40
CA LEU A 131 2.31 -9.24 17.96
C LEU A 131 1.13 -8.30 17.66
N ARG A 132 0.01 -8.50 18.37
CA ARG A 132 -1.16 -7.63 18.28
C ARG A 132 -0.86 -6.21 18.74
N LYS A 133 -0.06 -6.05 19.80
CA LYS A 133 0.37 -4.72 20.25
C LYS A 133 1.31 -4.02 19.27
N ALA A 134 2.26 -4.74 18.67
CA ALA A 134 3.16 -4.16 17.67
C ALA A 134 2.39 -3.69 16.40
N TYR A 135 1.33 -4.42 16.04
CA TYR A 135 0.40 -4.04 14.95
C TYR A 135 -0.51 -2.86 15.34
N GLU A 136 -1.01 -2.82 16.58
CA GLU A 136 -1.85 -1.72 17.10
C GLU A 136 -1.03 -0.42 17.34
N GLU A 137 0.28 -0.52 17.60
CA GLU A 137 1.18 0.62 17.85
C GLU A 137 1.79 1.21 16.57
N SER A 138 1.72 0.52 15.42
CA SER A 138 2.08 1.10 14.12
C SER A 138 0.93 1.95 13.59
N ASN A 139 0.96 3.26 13.89
CA ASN A 139 0.15 4.28 13.21
C ASN A 139 0.40 4.34 11.68
N GLU A 140 1.33 3.54 11.15
CA GLU A 140 1.94 3.72 9.82
C GLU A 140 1.23 3.04 8.65
N SER A 141 0.38 2.01 8.84
CA SER A 141 -0.06 1.26 7.66
C SER A 141 -1.26 1.84 6.92
N ARG A 142 -2.17 2.60 7.59
CA ARG A 142 -3.47 3.08 7.04
C ARG A 142 -4.11 2.07 6.06
N ALA A 143 -3.98 0.77 6.36
CA ALA A 143 -4.24 -0.36 5.48
C ALA A 143 -5.27 -1.28 6.14
N ASP A 144 -6.50 -0.78 6.21
CA ASP A 144 -7.62 -1.38 6.92
C ASP A 144 -8.76 -1.83 5.97
N TYR A 145 -8.38 -2.34 4.79
CA TYR A 145 -9.33 -2.88 3.84
C TYR A 145 -9.74 -4.29 4.26
N GLN A 146 -11.04 -4.53 4.45
CA GLN A 146 -11.55 -5.84 4.81
C GLN A 146 -11.88 -6.66 3.57
N ILE A 147 -11.31 -7.85 3.50
CA ILE A 147 -11.72 -8.85 2.51
C ILE A 147 -13.12 -9.35 2.92
N PRO A 148 -14.08 -9.43 1.98
CA PRO A 148 -15.37 -10.08 2.18
C PRO A 148 -15.30 -11.40 2.95
N GLU A 149 -16.11 -11.54 4.00
CA GLU A 149 -16.22 -12.78 4.76
C GLU A 149 -17.06 -13.81 4.00
N THR A 150 -16.67 -15.09 4.03
CA THR A 150 -17.42 -16.16 3.35
C THR A 150 -18.18 -17.03 4.34
N GLU A 151 -19.50 -17.13 4.18
CA GLU A 151 -20.35 -18.08 4.88
C GLU A 151 -20.80 -19.20 3.94
N VAL A 152 -20.45 -20.45 4.30
CA VAL A 152 -20.74 -21.62 3.49
C VAL A 152 -21.67 -22.58 4.23
N LYS A 153 -22.75 -23.00 3.56
CA LYS A 153 -23.62 -24.07 4.03
C LYS A 153 -23.69 -25.20 3.00
N ILE A 154 -23.57 -26.44 3.44
CA ILE A 154 -23.74 -27.62 2.59
C ILE A 154 -24.94 -28.42 3.11
N VAL A 155 -25.89 -28.76 2.24
CA VAL A 155 -27.01 -29.65 2.61
C VAL A 155 -26.60 -31.11 2.49
N GLU A 156 -27.17 -31.98 3.32
CA GLU A 156 -26.65 -33.33 3.50
C GLU A 156 -27.10 -34.32 2.41
N ASN A 157 -28.23 -34.04 1.73
CA ASN A 157 -28.88 -34.98 0.83
C ASN A 157 -29.77 -34.31 -0.23
N GLU A 158 -30.27 -35.11 -1.17
CA GLU A 158 -31.10 -34.68 -2.30
C GLU A 158 -32.46 -34.11 -1.88
N GLU A 159 -33.04 -34.62 -0.80
CA GLU A 159 -34.33 -34.16 -0.29
C GLU A 159 -34.20 -32.72 0.21
N GLU A 160 -33.21 -32.43 1.04
CA GLU A 160 -32.90 -31.07 1.51
C GLU A 160 -32.54 -30.11 0.37
N ALA A 161 -31.71 -30.56 -0.59
CA ALA A 161 -31.36 -29.75 -1.75
C ALA A 161 -32.61 -29.37 -2.57
N THR A 162 -33.53 -30.32 -2.76
CA THR A 162 -34.79 -30.10 -3.47
C THR A 162 -35.68 -29.11 -2.72
N GLU A 163 -35.75 -29.17 -1.39
CA GLU A 163 -36.51 -28.22 -0.58
C GLU A 163 -35.95 -26.79 -0.73
N VAL A 164 -34.63 -26.61 -0.63
CA VAL A 164 -33.98 -25.30 -0.79
C VAL A 164 -34.25 -24.71 -2.17
N VAL A 165 -34.08 -25.50 -3.24
CA VAL A 165 -34.30 -25.05 -4.62
C VAL A 165 -35.77 -24.71 -4.86
N LYS A 166 -36.70 -25.45 -4.25
CA LYS A 166 -38.13 -25.18 -4.39
C LYS A 166 -38.56 -23.89 -3.69
N ASP A 167 -37.90 -23.54 -2.60
CA ASP A 167 -38.24 -22.37 -1.77
C ASP A 167 -37.41 -21.12 -2.14
N THR A 168 -36.51 -21.21 -3.11
CA THR A 168 -35.65 -20.10 -3.57
C THR A 168 -35.96 -19.77 -5.04
N ASP A 169 -36.28 -18.52 -5.34
CA ASP A 169 -36.51 -18.05 -6.72
C ASP A 169 -35.18 -17.68 -7.42
N VAL A 170 -35.15 -17.57 -8.75
CA VAL A 170 -33.96 -17.06 -9.48
C VAL A 170 -33.73 -15.56 -9.27
N GLY A 171 -34.74 -14.85 -8.78
CA GLY A 171 -34.66 -13.41 -8.56
C GLY A 171 -34.52 -12.65 -9.88
N GLU A 172 -33.95 -11.45 -9.80
CA GLU A 172 -33.69 -10.61 -10.97
C GLU A 172 -32.45 -11.10 -11.71
N THR A 173 -32.55 -11.42 -13.01
CA THR A 173 -31.41 -11.93 -13.78
C THR A 173 -30.47 -10.83 -14.27
N GLY A 174 -30.92 -9.59 -14.28
CA GLY A 174 -30.16 -8.44 -14.80
C GLY A 174 -29.86 -8.51 -16.30
N GLU A 175 -30.58 -9.32 -17.08
CA GLU A 175 -30.30 -9.54 -18.52
C GLU A 175 -30.24 -8.23 -19.33
N ASN A 176 -31.05 -7.24 -18.94
CA ASN A 176 -31.16 -5.93 -19.61
C ASN A 176 -30.17 -4.88 -19.07
N GLU A 177 -29.40 -5.19 -18.02
CA GLU A 177 -28.42 -4.26 -17.48
C GLU A 177 -27.25 -4.11 -18.45
N GLU A 178 -26.81 -2.89 -18.69
CA GLU A 178 -25.66 -2.57 -19.53
C GLU A 178 -24.67 -1.72 -18.74
N PHE A 179 -23.41 -2.11 -18.80
CA PHE A 179 -22.34 -1.45 -18.06
C PHE A 179 -21.29 -0.97 -19.06
N ASP A 180 -21.01 0.33 -19.07
CA ASP A 180 -19.97 0.93 -19.89
C ASP A 180 -18.60 0.37 -19.46
N PRO A 181 -17.84 -0.32 -20.35
CA PRO A 181 -16.51 -0.81 -20.04
C PRO A 181 -15.53 0.23 -19.51
N LEU A 182 -15.78 1.53 -19.79
CA LEU A 182 -14.98 2.63 -19.30
C LEU A 182 -15.22 2.92 -17.81
N PHE A 183 -16.42 2.69 -17.27
CA PHE A 183 -16.75 2.98 -15.87
C PHE A 183 -16.84 1.72 -15.00
N TYR A 184 -17.04 0.56 -15.64
CA TYR A 184 -17.21 -0.74 -15.00
C TYR A 184 -16.17 -1.74 -15.51
N PRO A 185 -14.87 -1.51 -15.24
CA PRO A 185 -13.81 -2.36 -15.75
C PRO A 185 -13.89 -3.78 -15.18
N TYR A 186 -14.33 -3.96 -13.92
CA TYR A 186 -14.41 -5.29 -13.32
C TYR A 186 -15.50 -6.14 -13.92
N TYR A 187 -16.61 -5.56 -14.39
CA TYR A 187 -17.57 -6.23 -15.27
C TYR A 187 -16.91 -6.63 -16.59
N ASN A 188 -16.17 -5.71 -17.20
CA ASN A 188 -15.65 -5.89 -18.55
C ASN A 188 -14.63 -7.04 -18.67
N ILE A 189 -13.80 -7.23 -17.64
CA ILE A 189 -12.78 -8.31 -17.59
C ILE A 189 -13.39 -9.72 -17.43
N LEU A 190 -14.66 -9.83 -17.00
CA LEU A 190 -15.31 -11.13 -16.79
C LEU A 190 -15.62 -11.82 -18.12
N ASN A 191 -15.54 -13.15 -18.11
CA ASN A 191 -16.03 -13.98 -19.20
C ASN A 191 -17.56 -13.93 -19.31
N SER A 192 -18.12 -14.54 -20.36
CA SER A 192 -19.56 -14.53 -20.60
C SER A 192 -20.40 -15.08 -19.43
N LYS A 193 -19.89 -16.07 -18.69
CA LYS A 193 -20.58 -16.63 -17.51
C LYS A 193 -20.50 -15.64 -16.34
N GLY A 194 -19.31 -15.15 -16.01
CA GLY A 194 -19.10 -14.15 -14.96
C GLY A 194 -19.93 -12.89 -15.18
N LYS A 195 -20.07 -12.42 -16.42
CA LYS A 195 -20.94 -11.28 -16.77
C LYS A 195 -22.42 -11.53 -16.47
N ARG A 196 -22.91 -12.77 -16.61
CA ARG A 196 -24.30 -13.12 -16.25
C ARG A 196 -24.48 -13.17 -14.73
N LEU A 197 -23.52 -13.74 -14.02
CA LEU A 197 -23.51 -13.75 -12.55
C LEU A 197 -23.45 -12.33 -11.98
N TYR A 198 -22.54 -11.49 -12.49
CA TYR A 198 -22.41 -10.08 -12.12
C TYR A 198 -23.74 -9.33 -12.29
N LYS A 199 -24.38 -9.46 -13.46
CA LYS A 199 -25.67 -8.81 -13.74
C LYS A 199 -26.75 -9.25 -12.76
N GLN A 200 -26.80 -10.54 -12.46
CA GLN A 200 -27.74 -11.09 -11.48
C GLN A 200 -27.47 -10.55 -10.07
N ILE A 201 -26.20 -10.49 -9.65
CA ILE A 201 -25.80 -9.95 -8.35
C ILE A 201 -26.25 -8.50 -8.23
N TYR A 202 -25.88 -7.65 -9.19
CA TYR A 202 -26.25 -6.24 -9.23
C TYR A 202 -27.77 -6.06 -9.18
N ALA A 203 -28.51 -6.75 -10.05
CA ALA A 203 -29.96 -6.58 -10.15
C ALA A 203 -30.68 -7.00 -8.85
N ASN A 204 -30.25 -8.08 -8.19
CA ASN A 204 -30.84 -8.49 -6.91
C ASN A 204 -30.44 -7.55 -5.76
N ALA A 205 -29.21 -7.01 -5.77
CA ALA A 205 -28.79 -6.02 -4.78
C ALA A 205 -29.61 -4.72 -4.87
N VAL A 206 -29.95 -4.28 -6.08
CA VAL A 206 -30.83 -3.13 -6.32
C VAL A 206 -32.30 -3.43 -5.97
N ALA A 207 -32.78 -4.63 -6.30
CA ALA A 207 -34.15 -5.05 -6.01
C ALA A 207 -34.38 -5.40 -4.52
N LEU A 208 -33.31 -5.43 -3.71
CA LEU A 208 -33.32 -5.85 -2.31
C LEU A 208 -33.77 -7.31 -2.13
N ASN A 209 -33.47 -8.16 -3.11
CA ASN A 209 -33.71 -9.58 -3.03
C ASN A 209 -32.55 -10.25 -2.27
N GLU A 210 -32.82 -10.60 -1.01
CA GLU A 210 -31.82 -11.20 -0.13
C GLU A 210 -31.37 -12.59 -0.58
N SER A 211 -32.18 -13.35 -1.32
CA SER A 211 -31.84 -14.73 -1.68
C SER A 211 -32.31 -15.11 -3.07
N PHE A 212 -31.45 -15.80 -3.80
CA PHE A 212 -31.75 -16.25 -5.15
C PHE A 212 -30.94 -17.48 -5.57
N LEU A 213 -31.45 -18.19 -6.57
CA LEU A 213 -30.74 -19.24 -7.29
C LEU A 213 -29.79 -18.62 -8.32
N PRO A 214 -28.59 -19.18 -8.52
CA PRO A 214 -27.71 -18.69 -9.57
C PRO A 214 -28.35 -18.93 -10.96
N VAL A 215 -28.27 -17.93 -11.84
CA VAL A 215 -28.77 -18.02 -13.22
C VAL A 215 -27.93 -18.97 -14.09
N GLU A 216 -26.72 -19.30 -13.63
CA GLU A 216 -25.77 -20.20 -14.28
C GLU A 216 -25.09 -21.11 -13.25
N ASP A 217 -24.75 -22.34 -13.66
CA ASP A 217 -23.95 -23.22 -12.82
C ASP A 217 -22.52 -22.63 -12.65
N ALA A 218 -22.14 -22.39 -11.39
CA ALA A 218 -20.91 -21.71 -11.02
C ALA A 218 -20.17 -22.44 -9.87
N THR A 219 -18.84 -22.37 -9.87
CA THR A 219 -18.01 -22.72 -8.69
C THR A 219 -18.03 -21.58 -7.68
N GLY A 220 -17.69 -21.87 -6.41
CA GLY A 220 -17.55 -20.83 -5.38
C GLY A 220 -16.65 -19.67 -5.83
N SER A 221 -15.48 -19.98 -6.38
CA SER A 221 -14.58 -18.94 -6.92
C SER A 221 -15.13 -18.15 -8.12
N GLU A 222 -15.97 -18.74 -8.99
CA GLU A 222 -16.62 -17.98 -10.07
C GLU A 222 -17.65 -16.99 -9.50
N TRP A 223 -18.33 -17.40 -8.42
CA TRP A 223 -19.25 -16.56 -7.68
C TRP A 223 -18.51 -15.42 -6.94
N ASP A 224 -17.47 -15.73 -6.18
CA ASP A 224 -16.68 -14.73 -5.46
C ASP A 224 -16.06 -13.72 -6.41
N THR A 225 -15.52 -14.18 -7.55
CA THR A 225 -14.99 -13.30 -8.60
C THR A 225 -16.06 -12.31 -9.09
N ALA A 226 -17.28 -12.78 -9.35
CA ALA A 226 -18.38 -11.92 -9.82
C ALA A 226 -18.87 -10.97 -8.72
N MET A 227 -18.95 -11.43 -7.47
CA MET A 227 -19.35 -10.62 -6.31
C MET A 227 -18.35 -9.50 -6.02
N PHE A 228 -17.04 -9.82 -5.99
CA PHE A 228 -15.99 -8.82 -5.82
C PHE A 228 -16.01 -7.80 -6.95
N SER A 229 -16.20 -8.25 -8.20
CA SER A 229 -16.35 -7.34 -9.33
C SER A 229 -17.52 -6.36 -9.12
N VAL A 230 -18.68 -6.82 -8.62
CA VAL A 230 -19.81 -5.92 -8.33
C VAL A 230 -19.45 -4.94 -7.20
N ILE A 231 -18.88 -5.42 -6.09
CA ILE A 231 -18.53 -4.57 -4.93
C ILE A 231 -17.52 -3.48 -5.33
N TYR A 232 -16.57 -3.79 -6.20
CA TYR A 232 -15.52 -2.84 -6.62
C TYR A 232 -16.00 -1.86 -7.70
N ASP A 233 -16.89 -2.28 -8.58
CA ASP A 233 -17.46 -1.42 -9.61
C ASP A 233 -18.56 -0.48 -9.07
N HIS A 234 -19.28 -0.88 -8.02
CA HIS A 234 -20.51 -0.21 -7.56
C HIS A 234 -20.44 0.34 -6.13
N PRO A 235 -19.71 1.44 -5.88
CA PRO A 235 -19.65 2.07 -4.56
C PRO A 235 -21.00 2.62 -4.08
N GLU A 236 -21.98 2.80 -4.97
CA GLU A 236 -23.34 3.20 -4.64
C GLU A 236 -24.13 2.12 -3.91
N LEU A 237 -23.76 0.83 -4.00
CA LEU A 237 -24.42 -0.29 -3.32
C LEU A 237 -24.02 -0.40 -1.84
N PHE A 238 -23.85 0.73 -1.15
CA PHE A 238 -23.33 0.80 0.23
C PHE A 238 -24.17 0.08 1.29
N TRP A 239 -25.40 -0.35 0.95
CA TRP A 239 -26.27 -1.10 1.85
C TRP A 239 -26.00 -2.61 1.84
N VAL A 240 -25.28 -3.11 0.85
CA VAL A 240 -24.88 -4.52 0.75
C VAL A 240 -23.72 -4.75 1.69
N ASP A 241 -23.90 -5.69 2.62
CA ASP A 241 -22.83 -6.15 3.49
C ASP A 241 -21.82 -6.96 2.67
N ASN A 242 -20.54 -6.87 3.03
CA ASN A 242 -19.47 -7.58 2.34
C ASN A 242 -19.44 -9.09 2.64
N THR A 243 -20.32 -9.64 3.48
CA THR A 243 -20.40 -11.09 3.73
C THR A 243 -21.05 -11.83 2.57
N ILE A 244 -20.35 -12.84 2.06
CA ILE A 244 -20.75 -13.71 0.95
C ILE A 244 -21.33 -15.01 1.50
N TYR A 245 -22.65 -15.15 1.47
CA TYR A 245 -23.31 -16.41 1.80
C TYR A 245 -23.54 -17.27 0.55
N THR A 246 -23.03 -18.51 0.59
CA THR A 246 -23.28 -19.52 -0.43
C THR A 246 -23.75 -20.84 0.18
N GLN A 247 -24.81 -21.39 -0.39
CA GLN A 247 -25.34 -22.70 0.00
C GLN A 247 -25.21 -23.70 -1.16
N TYR A 248 -24.61 -24.85 -0.86
CA TYR A 248 -24.29 -25.92 -1.80
C TYR A 248 -25.15 -27.16 -1.56
N ASP A 249 -25.41 -27.90 -2.63
CA ASP A 249 -25.91 -29.28 -2.56
C ASP A 249 -24.82 -30.28 -2.15
N TYR A 250 -25.24 -31.51 -1.91
CA TYR A 250 -24.39 -32.65 -1.55
C TYR A 250 -23.39 -33.09 -2.63
N ASN A 251 -23.47 -32.51 -3.84
CA ASN A 251 -22.52 -32.72 -4.94
C ASN A 251 -21.62 -31.49 -5.20
N GLY A 252 -21.74 -30.43 -4.39
CA GLY A 252 -20.95 -29.20 -4.54
C GLY A 252 -21.51 -28.20 -5.55
N LYS A 253 -22.78 -28.32 -5.97
CA LYS A 253 -23.47 -27.32 -6.79
C LYS A 253 -24.03 -26.20 -5.92
N ILE A 254 -23.84 -24.94 -6.30
CA ILE A 254 -24.48 -23.79 -5.63
C ILE A 254 -25.99 -23.84 -5.91
N ILE A 255 -26.78 -23.86 -4.85
CA ILE A 255 -28.26 -23.95 -4.88
C ILE A 255 -28.96 -22.79 -4.18
N LYS A 256 -28.22 -21.90 -3.51
CA LYS A 256 -28.76 -20.64 -3.00
C LYS A 256 -27.62 -19.68 -2.70
N LEU A 257 -27.86 -18.42 -3.04
CA LEU A 257 -27.03 -17.26 -2.75
C LEU A 257 -27.80 -16.38 -1.76
N HIS A 258 -27.10 -15.71 -0.85
CA HIS A 258 -27.74 -14.74 0.04
C HIS A 258 -26.86 -13.51 0.27
N PHE A 259 -27.51 -12.35 0.25
CA PHE A 259 -26.91 -11.09 0.67
C PHE A 259 -27.33 -10.78 2.10
N TYR A 260 -26.40 -10.24 2.86
CA TYR A 260 -26.73 -9.50 4.06
C TYR A 260 -26.80 -8.01 3.72
N TYR A 261 -27.63 -7.28 4.45
CA TYR A 261 -27.72 -5.85 4.38
C TYR A 261 -27.40 -5.28 5.76
N TYR A 262 -26.70 -4.15 5.80
CA TYR A 262 -26.31 -3.52 7.06
C TYR A 262 -27.53 -3.13 7.89
N ASP A 263 -27.61 -3.66 9.12
CA ASP A 263 -28.66 -3.31 10.10
C ASP A 263 -28.65 -1.81 10.44
N GLU A 264 -27.49 -1.16 10.29
CA GLU A 264 -27.26 0.28 10.44
C GLU A 264 -28.03 1.11 9.40
N ILE A 265 -28.53 0.49 8.32
CA ILE A 265 -29.28 1.15 7.23
C ILE A 265 -30.71 0.58 7.13
N PRO A 266 -31.58 0.84 8.13
CA PRO A 266 -32.93 0.26 8.16
C PRO A 266 -33.89 0.85 7.10
N ASP A 267 -33.57 2.00 6.50
CA ASP A 267 -34.34 2.63 5.41
C ASP A 267 -33.38 2.97 4.25
N ILE A 268 -33.11 1.96 3.43
CA ILE A 268 -32.20 2.06 2.27
C ILE A 268 -32.62 3.20 1.32
N PRO A 269 -33.90 3.35 0.90
CA PRO A 269 -34.30 4.47 0.04
C PRO A 269 -34.05 5.85 0.65
N ALA A 270 -34.21 6.02 1.96
CA ALA A 270 -33.89 7.28 2.62
C ALA A 270 -32.37 7.53 2.70
N ALA A 271 -31.60 6.48 2.98
CA ALA A 271 -30.14 6.54 2.99
C ALA A 271 -29.58 6.91 1.60
N GLN A 272 -30.10 6.31 0.52
CA GLN A 272 -29.72 6.63 -0.86
C GLN A 272 -29.92 8.12 -1.18
N ARG A 273 -31.10 8.68 -0.89
CA ARG A 273 -31.36 10.12 -1.11
C ARG A 273 -30.42 11.02 -0.31
N LYS A 274 -30.05 10.62 0.91
CA LYS A 274 -29.12 11.37 1.75
C LYS A 274 -27.70 11.31 1.18
N PHE A 275 -27.26 10.11 0.78
CA PHE A 275 -25.97 9.86 0.14
C PHE A 275 -25.81 10.68 -1.14
N GLU A 276 -26.78 10.59 -2.05
CA GLU A 276 -26.80 11.37 -3.30
C GLU A 276 -26.78 12.88 -3.03
N ALA A 277 -27.60 13.38 -2.11
CA ALA A 277 -27.61 14.80 -1.76
C ALA A 277 -26.25 15.29 -1.24
N LYS A 278 -25.60 14.49 -0.38
CA LYS A 278 -24.27 14.80 0.16
C LYS A 278 -23.19 14.76 -0.91
N ALA A 279 -23.20 13.75 -1.77
CA ALA A 279 -22.29 13.69 -2.90
C ALA A 279 -22.45 14.90 -3.82
N GLN A 280 -23.69 15.32 -4.12
CA GLN A 280 -23.96 16.52 -4.93
C GLN A 280 -23.46 17.81 -4.27
N GLU A 281 -23.51 17.92 -2.93
CA GLU A 281 -22.90 19.01 -2.18
C GLU A 281 -21.37 19.02 -2.34
N MET A 282 -20.73 17.84 -2.24
CA MET A 282 -19.28 17.68 -2.33
C MET A 282 -18.74 18.00 -3.72
N ILE A 283 -19.40 17.53 -4.80
CA ILE A 283 -18.91 17.78 -6.17
C ILE A 283 -19.26 19.18 -6.69
N ALA A 284 -20.04 19.98 -5.96
CA ALA A 284 -20.59 21.25 -6.46
C ALA A 284 -19.48 22.24 -6.90
N GLY A 285 -18.37 22.30 -6.17
CA GLY A 285 -17.25 23.19 -6.51
C GLY A 285 -16.38 22.67 -7.66
N ALA A 286 -16.43 21.38 -7.97
CA ALA A 286 -15.67 20.78 -9.08
C ALA A 286 -16.36 20.94 -10.43
N LYS A 287 -17.70 21.04 -10.47
CA LYS A 287 -18.48 21.00 -11.72
C LYS A 287 -18.08 22.03 -12.78
N ASP A 288 -17.66 23.22 -12.34
CA ASP A 288 -17.32 24.34 -13.22
C ASP A 288 -15.81 24.41 -13.54
N LEU A 289 -15.00 23.47 -13.04
CA LEU A 289 -13.57 23.39 -13.36
C LEU A 289 -13.35 22.88 -14.79
N GLU A 290 -12.34 23.44 -15.47
CA GLU A 290 -12.15 23.24 -16.91
C GLU A 290 -11.61 21.84 -17.23
N THR A 291 -10.74 21.31 -16.39
CA THR A 291 -10.03 20.04 -16.63
C THR A 291 -10.38 18.96 -15.63
N ASP A 292 -10.26 17.70 -16.05
CA ASP A 292 -10.48 16.55 -15.17
C ASP A 292 -9.46 16.48 -14.02
N PHE A 293 -8.23 16.94 -14.26
CA PHE A 293 -7.20 17.08 -13.23
C PHE A 293 -7.58 18.12 -12.15
N GLU A 294 -8.13 19.28 -12.53
CA GLU A 294 -8.58 20.26 -11.55
C GLU A 294 -9.75 19.74 -10.71
N LYS A 295 -10.67 19.00 -11.34
CA LYS A 295 -11.79 18.32 -10.66
C LYS A 295 -11.31 17.28 -9.67
N GLU A 296 -10.38 16.43 -10.10
CA GLU A 296 -9.73 15.43 -9.27
C GLU A 296 -9.07 16.05 -8.05
N LYS A 297 -8.18 17.04 -8.26
CA LYS A 297 -7.50 17.73 -7.17
C LYS A 297 -8.50 18.34 -6.19
N TYR A 298 -9.56 18.97 -6.69
CA TYR A 298 -10.60 19.54 -5.83
C TYR A 298 -11.24 18.47 -4.93
N ILE A 299 -11.59 17.31 -5.48
CA ILE A 299 -12.21 16.22 -4.71
C ILE A 299 -11.21 15.58 -3.75
N HIS A 300 -9.99 15.35 -4.20
CA HIS A 300 -8.88 14.87 -3.37
C HIS A 300 -8.70 15.75 -2.12
N ASP A 301 -8.49 17.04 -2.32
CA ASP A 301 -8.29 17.99 -1.23
C ASP A 301 -9.53 18.11 -0.33
N LEU A 302 -10.72 18.03 -0.93
CA LEU A 302 -11.97 18.05 -0.18
C LEU A 302 -12.05 16.83 0.76
N LEU A 303 -11.65 15.64 0.30
CA LEU A 303 -11.67 14.43 1.13
C LEU A 303 -10.64 14.52 2.25
N GLY A 304 -9.37 14.85 1.96
CA GLY A 304 -8.33 15.01 2.99
C GLY A 304 -8.69 16.05 4.06
N ASN A 305 -9.25 17.20 3.67
CA ASN A 305 -9.64 18.23 4.65
C ASN A 305 -10.88 17.87 5.48
N LYS A 306 -11.73 16.98 4.98
CA LYS A 306 -13.08 16.76 5.52
C LYS A 306 -13.19 15.48 6.33
N LEU A 307 -12.50 14.44 5.89
CA LEU A 307 -12.61 13.12 6.48
C LEU A 307 -11.70 13.00 7.70
N THR A 308 -11.95 11.97 8.49
CA THR A 308 -11.07 11.55 9.57
C THR A 308 -10.88 10.05 9.45
N TYR A 309 -9.62 9.61 9.37
CA TYR A 309 -9.30 8.20 9.39
C TYR A 309 -9.71 7.56 10.73
N ASP A 310 -10.74 6.70 10.72
CA ASP A 310 -11.36 6.14 11.91
C ASP A 310 -12.15 4.86 11.58
N TRP A 311 -12.09 3.87 12.47
CA TRP A 311 -12.86 2.63 12.37
C TRP A 311 -14.33 2.87 12.78
N ALA A 312 -15.07 3.54 11.90
CA ALA A 312 -16.48 3.89 12.10
C ALA A 312 -17.45 2.81 11.57
N GLU A 313 -18.74 2.94 11.88
CA GLU A 313 -19.79 2.15 11.23
C GLU A 313 -19.74 2.33 9.71
N LEU A 314 -19.94 1.24 8.95
CA LEU A 314 -19.95 1.24 7.49
C LEU A 314 -18.62 1.70 6.84
N ASN A 315 -17.50 1.68 7.58
CA ASN A 315 -16.18 2.16 7.11
C ASN A 315 -15.63 1.43 5.87
N GLN A 316 -16.20 0.28 5.50
CA GLN A 316 -15.90 -0.45 4.27
C GLN A 316 -16.74 -0.02 3.04
N SER A 317 -17.54 1.04 3.19
CA SER A 317 -18.46 1.54 2.16
C SER A 317 -18.24 3.04 1.88
N ALA A 318 -18.64 3.49 0.69
CA ALA A 318 -18.63 4.91 0.34
C ALA A 318 -19.51 5.77 1.26
N TYR A 319 -20.52 5.17 1.92
CA TYR A 319 -21.46 5.89 2.77
C TYR A 319 -20.78 6.51 3.99
N SER A 320 -19.81 5.80 4.58
CA SER A 320 -19.03 6.32 5.71
C SER A 320 -18.25 7.59 5.33
N ALA A 321 -17.60 7.60 4.16
CA ALA A 321 -16.90 8.77 3.64
C ALA A 321 -17.84 9.94 3.33
N ILE A 322 -18.92 9.69 2.57
CA ILE A 322 -19.78 10.77 2.03
C ILE A 322 -20.77 11.30 3.08
N VAL A 323 -21.16 10.50 4.07
CA VAL A 323 -22.24 10.83 5.01
C VAL A 323 -21.78 10.95 6.46
N TYR A 324 -20.79 10.16 6.90
CA TYR A 324 -20.33 10.14 8.29
C TYR A 324 -19.03 10.92 8.52
N ASP A 325 -18.30 11.23 7.45
CA ASP A 325 -17.05 11.99 7.48
C ASP A 325 -15.93 11.27 8.23
N LYS A 326 -16.08 9.96 8.44
CA LYS A 326 -15.17 9.11 9.21
C LYS A 326 -15.12 7.74 8.58
N THR A 327 -13.93 7.30 8.21
CA THR A 327 -13.79 6.05 7.46
C THR A 327 -12.36 5.52 7.46
N VAL A 328 -12.14 4.37 6.82
CA VAL A 328 -10.82 3.80 6.54
C VAL A 328 -10.59 3.74 5.03
N CYS A 329 -9.46 3.19 4.59
CA CYS A 329 -9.05 3.19 3.18
C CYS A 329 -10.12 2.69 2.20
N ALA A 330 -10.92 1.70 2.60
CA ALA A 330 -12.04 1.19 1.81
C ALA A 330 -13.13 2.25 1.54
N GLY A 331 -13.47 3.09 2.52
CA GLY A 331 -14.43 4.17 2.31
C GLY A 331 -13.84 5.39 1.61
N TYR A 332 -12.57 5.73 1.84
CA TYR A 332 -11.86 6.74 1.03
C TYR A 332 -11.91 6.36 -0.46
N SER A 333 -11.45 5.15 -0.78
CA SER A 333 -11.35 4.69 -2.18
C SER A 333 -12.71 4.59 -2.88
N LYS A 334 -13.72 4.02 -2.22
CA LYS A 334 -15.08 3.92 -2.77
C LYS A 334 -15.78 5.29 -2.85
N GLY A 335 -15.56 6.16 -1.86
CA GLY A 335 -16.09 7.52 -1.84
C GLY A 335 -15.52 8.37 -2.97
N PHE A 336 -14.20 8.35 -3.15
CA PHE A 336 -13.51 9.03 -4.25
C PHE A 336 -13.98 8.51 -5.61
N GLN A 337 -14.03 7.19 -5.80
CA GLN A 337 -14.59 6.57 -7.01
C GLN A 337 -15.98 7.12 -7.32
N TYR A 338 -16.90 7.08 -6.36
CA TYR A 338 -18.26 7.55 -6.58
C TYR A 338 -18.29 9.03 -6.99
N LEU A 339 -17.60 9.91 -6.27
CA LEU A 339 -17.59 11.35 -6.54
C LEU A 339 -16.99 11.67 -7.92
N MET A 340 -15.91 11.01 -8.32
CA MET A 340 -15.28 11.21 -9.61
C MET A 340 -16.13 10.67 -10.77
N GLN A 341 -16.79 9.53 -10.59
CA GLN A 341 -17.74 9.01 -11.57
C GLN A 341 -18.97 9.92 -11.73
N GLN A 342 -19.44 10.58 -10.66
CA GLN A 342 -20.48 11.61 -10.76
C GLN A 342 -20.03 12.87 -11.53
N LEU A 343 -18.72 13.06 -11.70
CA LEU A 343 -18.11 14.09 -12.54
C LEU A 343 -17.77 13.60 -13.96
N GLU A 344 -18.22 12.39 -14.32
CA GLU A 344 -17.97 11.71 -15.59
C GLU A 344 -16.48 11.35 -15.82
N ILE A 345 -15.71 11.21 -14.73
CA ILE A 345 -14.29 10.84 -14.77
C ILE A 345 -14.15 9.35 -14.38
N PRO A 346 -13.57 8.51 -15.24
CA PRO A 346 -13.38 7.10 -14.94
C PRO A 346 -12.39 6.92 -13.79
N THR A 347 -12.88 6.38 -12.68
CA THR A 347 -12.11 6.08 -11.48
C THR A 347 -12.54 4.71 -10.97
N TYR A 348 -11.60 3.90 -10.51
CA TYR A 348 -11.81 2.51 -10.10
C TYR A 348 -11.21 2.29 -8.72
N THR A 349 -11.92 1.64 -7.80
CA THR A 349 -11.32 1.13 -6.57
C THR A 349 -10.33 0.02 -6.93
N CYS A 350 -9.11 0.13 -6.40
CA CYS A 350 -8.05 -0.85 -6.53
C CYS A 350 -7.77 -1.43 -5.13
N VAL A 351 -7.76 -2.75 -5.02
CA VAL A 351 -7.54 -3.46 -3.75
C VAL A 351 -6.28 -4.31 -3.86
N GLY A 352 -5.50 -4.32 -2.79
CA GLY A 352 -4.26 -5.08 -2.73
C GLY A 352 -3.54 -4.97 -1.41
N TRP A 353 -2.21 -5.04 -1.45
CA TRP A 353 -1.35 -4.86 -0.29
C TRP A 353 -0.76 -3.45 -0.30
N GLY A 354 -0.86 -2.73 0.81
CA GLY A 354 -0.20 -1.45 1.04
C GLY A 354 0.85 -1.59 2.15
N GLY A 355 2.06 -1.10 1.92
CA GLY A 355 3.13 -1.03 2.92
C GLY A 355 4.36 -1.86 2.59
N PHE A 356 5.41 -1.77 3.43
CA PHE A 356 6.69 -2.44 3.17
C PHE A 356 6.72 -3.86 3.72
N GLY A 357 6.58 -4.84 2.83
CA GLY A 357 6.58 -6.24 3.22
C GLY A 357 5.43 -6.60 4.16
N ILE A 358 5.49 -7.78 4.77
CA ILE A 358 4.39 -8.31 5.58
C ILE A 358 4.29 -7.70 6.98
N LEU A 359 5.40 -7.18 7.52
CA LEU A 359 5.47 -6.65 8.89
C LEU A 359 5.03 -5.20 9.02
N PHE A 360 5.08 -4.43 7.91
CA PHE A 360 4.78 -3.00 7.89
C PHE A 360 3.75 -2.68 6.81
N GLY A 361 2.79 -3.59 6.61
CA GLY A 361 1.75 -3.43 5.61
C GLY A 361 0.48 -4.23 5.93
N GLY A 362 -0.54 -4.02 5.12
CA GLY A 362 -1.84 -4.65 5.27
C GLY A 362 -2.66 -4.64 3.99
N MET A 363 -3.87 -5.19 4.08
CA MET A 363 -4.84 -5.09 2.99
C MET A 363 -5.28 -3.64 2.83
N HIS A 364 -5.14 -3.11 1.63
CA HIS A 364 -5.32 -1.70 1.35
C HIS A 364 -6.20 -1.45 0.13
N GLY A 365 -6.90 -0.33 0.16
CA GLY A 365 -7.76 0.15 -0.92
C GLY A 365 -7.37 1.56 -1.35
N TRP A 366 -7.06 1.73 -2.62
CA TRP A 366 -6.75 3.01 -3.26
C TRP A 366 -7.52 3.12 -4.59
N ASN A 367 -7.17 4.07 -5.46
CA ASN A 367 -7.83 4.24 -6.74
C ASN A 367 -6.89 4.24 -7.93
N ILE A 368 -7.46 3.85 -9.08
CA ILE A 368 -6.92 4.14 -10.41
C ILE A 368 -7.85 5.13 -11.09
N ILE A 369 -7.31 6.23 -11.59
CA ILE A 369 -8.06 7.27 -12.29
C ILE A 369 -7.56 7.44 -13.71
N LYS A 370 -8.48 7.71 -14.64
CA LYS A 370 -8.17 8.04 -16.03
C LYS A 370 -8.21 9.54 -16.24
N LEU A 371 -7.08 10.13 -16.60
CA LEU A 371 -6.98 11.55 -16.97
C LEU A 371 -6.55 11.66 -18.43
N GLU A 372 -7.39 12.28 -19.26
CA GLU A 372 -7.19 12.33 -20.72
C GLU A 372 -6.98 10.93 -21.34
N ALA A 373 -5.76 10.56 -21.71
CA ALA A 373 -5.44 9.29 -22.36
C ALA A 373 -4.83 8.24 -21.40
N ASP A 374 -4.35 8.67 -20.24
CA ASP A 374 -3.50 7.86 -19.37
C ASP A 374 -4.20 7.51 -18.05
N TYR A 375 -3.68 6.49 -17.37
CA TYR A 375 -4.13 6.05 -16.06
C TYR A 375 -3.07 6.31 -15.00
N TYR A 376 -3.53 6.63 -13.79
CA TYR A 376 -2.72 7.01 -12.65
C TYR A 376 -3.23 6.34 -11.37
N ASN A 377 -2.32 6.02 -10.45
CA ASN A 377 -2.66 5.62 -9.09
C ASN A 377 -2.90 6.88 -8.24
N VAL A 378 -3.91 6.84 -7.39
CA VAL A 378 -4.25 7.89 -6.43
C VAL A 378 -4.65 7.25 -5.11
N ASP A 379 -4.07 7.72 -4.00
CA ASP A 379 -4.42 7.25 -2.66
C ASP A 379 -4.79 8.39 -1.72
N CYS A 380 -6.07 8.76 -1.72
CA CYS A 380 -6.59 9.79 -0.82
C CYS A 380 -6.43 9.43 0.67
N THR A 381 -6.22 8.16 1.02
CA THR A 381 -6.05 7.72 2.40
C THR A 381 -4.65 8.05 2.90
N TRP A 382 -3.64 7.76 2.08
CA TRP A 382 -2.26 8.02 2.44
C TRP A 382 -1.88 9.49 2.24
N ASP A 383 -2.60 10.21 1.37
CA ASP A 383 -2.48 11.66 1.22
C ASP A 383 -3.27 12.49 2.26
N ASP A 384 -4.07 11.85 3.13
CA ASP A 384 -4.83 12.48 4.23
C ASP A 384 -3.91 12.95 5.38
N ASP A 385 -3.17 14.03 5.14
CA ASP A 385 -2.23 14.62 6.09
C ASP A 385 -2.63 16.08 6.41
N GLU A 386 -2.01 16.66 7.44
CA GLU A 386 -2.19 18.07 7.81
C GLU A 386 -0.84 18.80 7.79
N PRO A 387 -0.53 19.57 6.73
CA PRO A 387 -1.34 19.83 5.53
C PRO A 387 -1.41 18.64 4.56
N ILE A 388 -2.45 18.59 3.73
CA ILE A 388 -2.69 17.51 2.74
C ILE A 388 -1.44 17.21 1.92
N SER A 389 -1.09 15.93 1.86
CA SER A 389 0.02 15.43 1.06
C SER A 389 -0.40 15.17 -0.39
N TYR A 390 0.58 15.01 -1.27
CA TYR A 390 0.39 14.62 -2.68
C TYR A 390 1.42 13.56 -3.09
N GLU A 391 1.98 12.85 -2.11
CA GLU A 391 2.99 11.81 -2.34
C GLU A 391 2.41 10.64 -3.13
N TYR A 392 1.14 10.30 -2.90
CA TYR A 392 0.43 9.23 -3.58
C TYR A 392 -0.59 9.76 -4.60
N PHE A 393 -0.38 10.99 -5.09
CA PHE A 393 -1.27 11.66 -6.04
C PHE A 393 -0.76 11.54 -7.47
N ASN A 394 -1.52 10.83 -8.31
CA ASN A 394 -1.25 10.65 -9.74
C ASN A 394 0.10 9.95 -10.06
N LEU A 395 0.42 8.88 -9.33
CA LEU A 395 1.62 8.09 -9.55
C LEU A 395 1.49 7.09 -10.71
N CYS A 396 2.58 6.83 -11.41
CA CYS A 396 2.66 5.66 -12.30
C CYS A 396 2.89 4.37 -11.49
N ASP A 397 2.72 3.19 -12.10
CA ASP A 397 2.93 1.91 -11.42
C ASP A 397 4.38 1.69 -10.95
N ASP A 398 5.36 2.32 -11.59
CA ASP A 398 6.77 2.22 -11.18
C ASP A 398 7.07 3.08 -9.94
N ASP A 399 6.39 4.23 -9.81
CA ASP A 399 6.53 5.12 -8.66
C ASP A 399 5.62 4.71 -7.48
N ASN A 400 4.56 3.95 -7.73
CA ASN A 400 3.63 3.47 -6.70
C ASN A 400 4.10 2.16 -6.03
N TYR A 401 5.38 2.09 -5.64
CA TYR A 401 6.05 0.85 -5.21
C TYR A 401 5.55 0.30 -3.85
N MET A 402 4.84 1.12 -3.07
CA MET A 402 4.25 0.74 -1.79
C MET A 402 2.90 0.02 -1.92
N HIS A 403 2.36 -0.05 -3.14
CA HIS A 403 1.09 -0.73 -3.42
C HIS A 403 1.29 -1.89 -4.38
N THR A 404 0.78 -3.05 -4.00
CA THR A 404 0.74 -4.24 -4.84
C THR A 404 -0.70 -4.62 -5.12
N ARG A 405 -1.14 -4.53 -6.37
CA ARG A 405 -2.49 -4.94 -6.80
C ARG A 405 -2.72 -6.43 -6.48
N MET A 406 -3.90 -6.78 -5.95
CA MET A 406 -4.29 -8.17 -5.71
C MET A 406 -5.71 -8.45 -6.23
N PHE A 407 -6.16 -9.70 -6.11
CA PHE A 407 -7.50 -10.14 -6.50
C PHE A 407 -7.82 -9.74 -7.95
N ASN A 408 -9.05 -9.25 -8.21
CA ASN A 408 -9.45 -8.78 -9.52
C ASN A 408 -8.68 -7.52 -9.96
N SER A 409 -8.09 -6.76 -9.03
CA SER A 409 -7.42 -5.49 -9.30
C SER A 409 -6.17 -5.64 -10.17
N ILE A 410 -5.57 -6.85 -10.21
CA ILE A 410 -4.42 -7.15 -11.09
C ILE A 410 -4.76 -6.98 -12.58
N TYR A 411 -6.05 -7.01 -12.93
CA TYR A 411 -6.54 -6.89 -14.30
C TYR A 411 -6.98 -5.47 -14.66
N LEU A 412 -6.91 -4.51 -13.74
CA LEU A 412 -7.17 -3.10 -14.06
C LEU A 412 -6.09 -2.54 -15.01
N PRO A 413 -6.39 -1.48 -15.78
CA PRO A 413 -5.43 -0.87 -16.69
C PRO A 413 -4.10 -0.51 -16.00
N PRO A 414 -2.95 -0.70 -16.67
CA PRO A 414 -1.66 -0.27 -16.13
C PRO A 414 -1.60 1.26 -16.03
N CYS A 415 -1.01 1.77 -14.96
CA CYS A 415 -0.85 3.20 -14.74
C CYS A 415 0.49 3.66 -15.31
N ASN A 416 0.50 4.02 -16.59
CA ASN A 416 1.72 4.48 -17.29
C ASN A 416 1.77 6.00 -17.45
N GLY A 417 0.82 6.72 -16.88
CA GLY A 417 0.76 8.17 -16.96
C GLY A 417 1.87 8.84 -16.15
N SER A 418 2.52 9.86 -16.73
CA SER A 418 3.51 10.70 -16.02
C SER A 418 3.21 12.20 -16.13
N LYS A 419 2.29 12.62 -17.02
CA LYS A 419 1.95 14.02 -17.24
C LYS A 419 1.52 14.77 -15.96
N TYR A 420 0.78 14.12 -15.07
CA TYR A 420 0.21 14.73 -13.86
C TYR A 420 0.96 14.38 -12.57
N SER A 421 1.96 13.48 -12.63
CA SER A 421 2.77 13.09 -11.48
C SER A 421 3.65 14.26 -11.01
N GLY A 422 3.68 14.51 -9.69
CA GLY A 422 4.50 15.55 -9.08
C GLY A 422 4.17 17.00 -9.49
N LEU A 423 3.02 17.24 -10.14
CA LEU A 423 2.59 18.59 -10.52
C LEU A 423 2.05 19.41 -9.36
N VAL A 424 1.51 18.74 -8.35
CA VAL A 424 1.07 19.39 -7.12
C VAL A 424 2.13 19.14 -6.06
N LYS A 425 2.54 20.22 -5.42
CA LYS A 425 3.49 20.20 -4.30
C LYS A 425 2.96 21.13 -3.22
N ARG A 426 3.25 20.79 -1.97
CA ARG A 426 3.00 21.70 -0.86
C ARG A 426 3.93 22.93 -1.00
N THR A 427 3.47 24.03 -0.44
CA THR A 427 4.20 25.30 -0.38
C THR A 427 4.77 25.48 1.02
N MET A 428 5.80 26.31 1.18
CA MET A 428 6.25 26.71 2.53
C MET A 428 5.12 27.27 3.38
N SER A 429 4.18 27.99 2.75
CA SER A 429 3.06 28.62 3.46
C SER A 429 2.06 27.63 4.05
N ASP A 430 1.96 26.43 3.49
CA ASP A 430 1.12 25.35 4.03
C ASP A 430 1.64 24.87 5.40
N TYR A 431 2.95 25.00 5.64
CA TYR A 431 3.60 24.76 6.93
C TYR A 431 3.71 26.01 7.82
N GLY A 432 3.17 27.15 7.37
CA GLY A 432 3.33 28.43 8.06
C GLY A 432 4.75 29.01 7.99
N LEU A 433 5.55 28.58 7.02
CA LEU A 433 6.93 29.03 6.78
C LEU A 433 6.98 30.09 5.66
N GLY A 434 8.04 30.89 5.65
CA GLY A 434 8.32 31.89 4.62
C GLY A 434 9.77 31.88 4.14
N GLU A 435 10.09 32.77 3.19
CA GLU A 435 11.43 32.87 2.60
C GLU A 435 12.56 33.08 3.63
N ASP A 436 12.28 33.75 4.74
CA ASP A 436 13.25 34.02 5.81
C ASP A 436 13.59 32.76 6.63
N ASP A 437 12.81 31.67 6.49
CA ASP A 437 13.02 30.39 7.20
C ASP A 437 13.92 29.42 6.41
N VAL A 438 14.25 29.73 5.15
CA VAL A 438 15.05 28.84 4.29
C VAL A 438 16.52 28.87 4.68
N ILE A 439 17.09 27.70 4.98
CA ILE A 439 18.51 27.54 5.29
C ILE A 439 19.31 27.18 4.03
N ASP A 440 20.42 27.89 3.80
CA ASP A 440 21.23 27.76 2.58
C ASP A 440 22.64 27.20 2.80
N ASN A 441 23.02 26.90 4.04
CA ASN A 441 24.31 26.31 4.38
C ASN A 441 24.23 25.27 5.51
N MET A 442 25.16 24.30 5.50
CA MET A 442 25.17 23.20 6.48
C MET A 442 25.42 23.67 7.93
N GLU A 443 26.19 24.74 8.14
CA GLU A 443 26.49 25.24 9.50
C GLU A 443 25.22 25.71 10.21
N ASP A 444 24.40 26.51 9.53
CA ASP A 444 23.13 27.00 10.06
C ASP A 444 22.09 25.87 10.18
N TYR A 445 22.08 24.92 9.24
CA TYR A 445 21.20 23.75 9.29
C TYR A 445 21.49 22.91 10.54
N TYR A 446 22.76 22.61 10.80
CA TYR A 446 23.20 21.93 12.01
C TYR A 446 22.88 22.74 13.27
N ALA A 447 23.08 24.06 13.27
CA ALA A 447 22.71 24.88 14.41
C ALA A 447 21.19 24.83 14.71
N TYR A 448 20.36 24.87 13.66
CA TYR A 448 18.91 24.80 13.76
C TYR A 448 18.42 23.46 14.32
N CYS A 449 18.85 22.35 13.73
CA CYS A 449 18.46 21.01 14.17
C CYS A 449 18.83 20.79 15.65
N LYS A 450 19.92 21.42 16.13
CA LYS A 450 20.44 21.21 17.49
C LYS A 450 19.59 21.96 18.48
N ASP A 451 19.25 23.19 18.15
CA ASP A 451 18.34 24.01 18.93
C ASP A 451 16.97 23.33 19.05
N LYS A 452 16.42 22.82 17.95
CA LYS A 452 15.15 22.07 17.94
C LYS A 452 15.20 20.83 18.83
N ALA A 453 16.16 19.94 18.61
CA ALA A 453 16.31 18.72 19.43
C ALA A 453 16.47 19.03 20.94
N LEU A 454 17.20 20.09 21.29
CA LEU A 454 17.44 20.48 22.69
C LEU A 454 16.21 21.09 23.37
N ASN A 455 15.46 21.92 22.65
CA ASN A 455 14.41 22.75 23.24
C ASN A 455 12.99 22.22 23.01
N GLU A 456 12.76 21.39 21.98
CA GLU A 456 11.43 20.91 21.59
C GLU A 456 11.23 19.41 21.87
N SER A 457 12.22 18.74 22.47
CA SER A 457 12.07 17.35 22.90
C SER A 457 11.06 17.16 24.05
N SER A 458 10.14 16.23 23.87
CA SER A 458 9.13 15.80 24.84
C SER A 458 9.51 14.46 25.48
N VAL A 459 8.93 14.17 26.64
CA VAL A 459 9.03 12.84 27.27
C VAL A 459 8.06 11.90 26.55
N TYR A 460 8.56 10.83 25.94
CA TYR A 460 7.74 9.79 25.31
C TYR A 460 7.27 8.77 26.35
N ASP A 461 8.22 8.22 27.13
CA ASP A 461 7.93 7.39 28.31
C ASP A 461 8.90 7.66 29.48
N GLU A 462 8.81 6.86 30.55
CA GLU A 462 9.66 7.02 31.75
C GLU A 462 11.18 6.97 31.48
N ASN A 463 11.58 6.41 30.34
CA ASN A 463 12.96 6.14 29.93
C ASN A 463 13.29 6.65 28.50
N SER A 464 12.38 7.35 27.82
CA SER A 464 12.59 7.79 26.44
C SER A 464 12.03 9.19 26.13
N TYR A 465 12.59 9.79 25.09
CA TYR A 465 12.23 11.11 24.59
C TYR A 465 12.07 11.04 23.08
N GLU A 466 11.19 11.89 22.57
CA GLU A 466 10.99 12.10 21.14
C GLU A 466 11.10 13.59 20.79
N CYS A 467 11.39 13.88 19.54
CA CYS A 467 11.35 15.21 18.99
C CYS A 467 11.13 15.13 17.47
N ASP A 468 10.01 15.70 17.01
CA ASP A 468 9.70 15.84 15.59
C ASP A 468 9.76 17.32 15.20
N PHE A 469 10.46 17.64 14.11
CA PHE A 469 10.49 18.99 13.57
C PHE A 469 10.87 19.02 12.08
N GLY A 470 10.36 20.03 11.37
CA GLY A 470 10.73 20.33 9.99
C GLY A 470 11.76 21.46 9.88
N VAL A 471 12.59 21.39 8.85
CA VAL A 471 13.50 22.47 8.42
C VAL A 471 13.47 22.59 6.91
N VAL A 472 13.29 23.80 6.39
CA VAL A 472 13.32 24.05 4.95
C VAL A 472 14.73 24.45 4.54
N ILE A 473 15.26 23.77 3.53
CA ILE A 473 16.58 24.03 2.97
C ILE A 473 16.48 24.44 1.50
N SER A 474 17.42 25.28 1.07
CA SER A 474 17.53 25.68 -0.33
C SER A 474 17.85 24.49 -1.24
N LYS A 475 17.45 24.60 -2.52
CA LYS A 475 17.81 23.65 -3.57
C LYS A 475 19.32 23.43 -3.69
N GLU A 476 20.09 24.50 -3.54
CA GLU A 476 21.54 24.49 -3.58
C GLU A 476 22.14 23.68 -2.42
N LEU A 477 21.55 23.78 -1.22
CA LEU A 477 21.99 23.03 -0.05
C LEU A 477 21.61 21.55 -0.14
N TYR A 478 20.43 21.23 -0.69
CA TYR A 478 19.88 19.87 -0.70
C TYR A 478 20.86 18.81 -1.24
N THR A 479 21.59 19.10 -2.32
CA THR A 479 22.56 18.13 -2.88
C THR A 479 23.71 17.82 -1.91
N GLN A 480 24.18 18.83 -1.16
CA GLN A 480 25.19 18.62 -0.14
C GLN A 480 24.60 17.85 1.05
N TRP A 481 23.43 18.27 1.53
CA TRP A 481 22.71 17.63 2.62
C TRP A 481 22.48 16.13 2.34
N LYS A 482 21.93 15.78 1.18
CA LYS A 482 21.62 14.40 0.79
C LYS A 482 22.86 13.52 0.81
N LYS A 483 23.97 14.06 0.30
CA LYS A 483 25.26 13.36 0.28
C LYS A 483 25.79 13.09 1.70
N GLU A 484 25.71 14.07 2.61
CA GLU A 484 26.16 13.90 4.01
C GLU A 484 25.22 12.97 4.81
N TYR A 485 23.94 12.96 4.48
CA TYR A 485 22.97 12.01 5.04
C TYR A 485 23.27 10.56 4.60
N GLU A 486 23.43 10.33 3.29
CA GLU A 486 23.70 9.00 2.72
C GLU A 486 25.09 8.44 3.09
N SER A 487 26.09 9.29 3.31
CA SER A 487 27.42 8.84 3.75
C SER A 487 27.48 8.47 5.24
N GLY A 488 26.47 8.85 6.03
CA GLY A 488 26.47 8.73 7.49
C GLY A 488 27.23 9.85 8.20
N ASP A 489 27.85 10.78 7.48
CA ASP A 489 28.63 11.88 8.07
C ASP A 489 27.73 12.80 8.94
N PHE A 490 26.45 12.97 8.55
CA PHE A 490 25.43 13.65 9.35
C PHE A 490 25.29 13.04 10.76
N TYR A 491 25.32 11.71 10.86
CA TYR A 491 25.18 11.00 12.14
C TYR A 491 26.45 11.13 12.97
N ASP A 492 27.62 10.96 12.33
CA ASP A 492 28.91 10.91 13.01
C ASP A 492 29.38 12.27 13.52
N GLU A 493 29.26 13.32 12.70
CA GLU A 493 29.80 14.65 13.03
C GLU A 493 28.86 15.48 13.89
N TYR A 494 27.56 15.28 13.76
CA TYR A 494 26.58 16.22 14.27
C TYR A 494 25.59 15.59 15.26
N LEU A 495 24.94 14.47 14.90
CA LEU A 495 23.96 13.86 15.80
C LEU A 495 24.58 13.35 17.11
N ASN A 496 25.78 12.77 17.06
CA ASN A 496 26.50 12.34 18.25
C ASN A 496 26.73 13.49 19.25
N ASP A 497 26.97 14.72 18.77
CA ASP A 497 27.13 15.89 19.63
C ASP A 497 25.80 16.35 20.24
N VAL A 498 24.70 16.28 19.48
CA VAL A 498 23.34 16.56 19.98
C VAL A 498 22.94 15.57 21.07
N ILE A 499 23.11 14.26 20.81
CA ILE A 499 22.84 13.19 21.78
C ILE A 499 23.70 13.36 23.04
N ALA A 500 24.99 13.66 22.89
CA ALA A 500 25.88 13.91 24.02
C ALA A 500 25.44 15.14 24.84
N THR A 501 25.06 16.24 24.17
CA THR A 501 24.62 17.48 24.82
C THR A 501 23.30 17.30 25.58
N LEU A 502 22.32 16.60 25.00
CA LEU A 502 21.08 16.20 25.68
C LEU A 502 21.38 15.31 26.88
N GLY A 503 22.34 14.40 26.71
CA GLY A 503 22.91 13.53 27.73
C GLY A 503 23.31 14.27 29.00
N GLU A 504 24.10 15.34 28.81
CA GLU A 504 24.68 16.13 29.89
C GLU A 504 23.71 17.18 30.48
N SER A 505 22.87 17.81 29.64
CA SER A 505 22.06 18.98 30.02
C SER A 505 20.85 18.65 30.89
N LYS A 506 20.21 17.48 30.70
CA LYS A 506 19.01 17.10 31.49
C LYS A 506 19.30 16.22 32.71
N LYS A 507 20.58 16.07 33.13
CA LYS A 507 20.98 15.42 34.40
C LYS A 507 20.67 13.92 34.49
N TYR A 508 20.74 13.20 33.38
CA TYR A 508 20.47 11.76 33.35
C TYR A 508 21.76 10.96 33.17
N ASN A 509 21.91 9.85 33.89
CA ASN A 509 23.05 8.94 33.77
C ASN A 509 22.84 8.03 32.56
N PHE A 510 23.25 8.48 31.38
CA PHE A 510 23.26 7.65 30.17
C PHE A 510 24.44 6.67 30.24
N PHE A 511 24.17 5.37 30.30
CA PHE A 511 25.22 4.34 30.21
C PHE A 511 25.56 4.01 28.74
N MET A 512 24.55 4.06 27.84
CA MET A 512 24.69 4.15 26.38
C MET A 512 23.39 4.76 25.81
N PRO A 513 23.42 5.91 25.12
CA PRO A 513 22.25 6.42 24.43
C PRO A 513 21.97 5.56 23.18
N ILE A 514 20.73 5.12 22.99
CA ILE A 514 20.24 4.63 21.70
C ILE A 514 19.43 5.79 21.12
N GLY A 515 19.95 6.38 20.04
CA GLY A 515 19.27 7.42 19.28
C GLY A 515 18.91 6.88 17.90
N LEU A 516 17.64 6.93 17.52
CA LEU A 516 17.20 6.74 16.14
C LEU A 516 16.82 8.12 15.60
N VAL A 517 17.36 8.46 14.44
CA VAL A 517 16.92 9.64 13.69
C VAL A 517 16.50 9.21 12.31
N LEU A 518 15.24 9.46 12.00
CA LEU A 518 14.66 9.30 10.68
C LEU A 518 14.55 10.69 10.05
N CYS A 519 14.90 10.78 8.77
CA CYS A 519 14.75 12.00 8.00
C CYS A 519 13.89 11.68 6.78
N GLU A 520 12.86 12.49 6.55
CA GLU A 520 12.05 12.47 5.34
C GLU A 520 12.27 13.76 4.56
N GLU A 521 12.26 13.67 3.24
CA GLU A 521 12.52 14.81 2.35
C GLU A 521 11.33 15.03 1.42
N GLU A 522 10.93 16.30 1.26
CA GLU A 522 9.88 16.70 0.34
C GLU A 522 10.31 17.93 -0.46
N GLU A 523 10.19 17.87 -1.80
CA GLU A 523 10.41 19.03 -2.65
C GLU A 523 9.15 19.92 -2.68
N LEU A 524 9.30 21.19 -2.29
CA LEU A 524 8.23 22.19 -2.29
C LEU A 524 8.05 22.84 -3.68
N ASP A 525 6.95 23.59 -3.85
CA ASP A 525 6.57 24.22 -5.12
C ASP A 525 7.61 25.21 -5.69
N ASP A 526 8.33 25.90 -4.82
CA ASP A 526 9.41 26.83 -5.16
C ASP A 526 10.76 26.14 -5.44
N GLY A 527 10.82 24.82 -5.25
CA GLY A 527 12.00 23.98 -5.44
C GLY A 527 12.94 23.91 -4.24
N SER A 528 12.58 24.52 -3.11
CA SER A 528 13.20 24.23 -1.81
C SER A 528 12.78 22.85 -1.30
N TYR A 529 13.43 22.36 -0.25
CA TYR A 529 13.13 21.06 0.34
C TYR A 529 12.79 21.19 1.81
N LEU A 530 11.66 20.60 2.22
CA LEU A 530 11.37 20.36 3.62
C LEU A 530 12.05 19.06 4.04
N ILE A 531 12.88 19.12 5.08
CA ILE A 531 13.46 17.97 5.74
C ILE A 531 12.75 17.80 7.08
N THR A 532 12.01 16.71 7.24
CA THR A 532 11.35 16.34 8.49
C THR A 532 12.26 15.41 9.27
N HIS A 533 12.52 15.74 10.53
CA HIS A 533 13.30 14.94 11.45
C HIS A 533 12.41 14.32 12.50
N SER A 534 12.57 13.01 12.72
CA SER A 534 12.02 12.30 13.88
C SER A 534 13.16 11.71 14.70
N ILE A 535 13.34 12.24 15.91
CA ILE A 535 14.42 11.85 16.83
C ILE A 535 13.84 11.08 18.00
N TYR A 536 14.19 9.80 18.13
CA TYR A 536 13.85 8.98 19.28
C TYR A 536 15.08 8.65 20.11
N MET A 537 15.00 8.83 21.44
CA MET A 537 16.11 8.61 22.36
C MET A 537 15.64 7.80 23.57
N GLY A 538 16.17 6.59 23.76
CA GLY A 538 15.79 5.69 24.86
C GLY A 538 16.96 5.22 25.74
N TYR A 539 16.65 4.67 26.92
CA TYR A 539 17.61 4.02 27.83
C TYR A 539 17.40 2.50 27.92
N VAL A 540 18.49 1.72 27.86
CA VAL A 540 18.48 0.29 28.22
C VAL A 540 18.79 0.13 29.70
N GLY A 541 17.76 -0.12 30.50
CA GLY A 541 17.92 -0.47 31.91
C GLY A 541 18.59 -1.83 32.11
N THR A 542 19.76 -1.84 32.75
CA THR A 542 20.25 -3.07 33.40
C THR A 542 19.43 -3.29 34.68
N ASN A 543 18.45 -4.19 34.64
CA ASN A 543 17.94 -4.83 35.85
C ASN A 543 18.84 -6.00 36.25
#